data_AF-A0A8T4R5E8-F1
#
_entry.id   AF-A0A8T4R5E8-F1
#
_cell.length_a   1.000
_cell.length_b   1.000
_cell.length_c   1.000
_cell.angle_alpha   90.00
_cell.angle_beta   90.00
_cell.angle_gamma   90.00
#
_symmetry.space_group_name_H-M   'P 1'
#
loop_
_entity.id
_entity.type
_entity.pdbx_description
1 polymer ?
#
loop_
_entity_poly.entity_id
_entity_poly.type
_entity_poly.pdbx_seq_one_letter_code
_entity_poly.pdbx_strand_id
1 'polypeptide(L)'
;AGAALAMLTVALLDEDIKKIDETVTITGTINTGGIIGSVGGIKEKIEAASTNNITKVMIPKGSSFTFKLNETKINQTISIINESIPFAVNGTINKTISKENISDKIDLVEYGRQKNINVIEVFTLADAMIEFTGKSYETPQGDINLVDFYASTMKFIAENICNRTTELHERLNKSLIEKDGIFDEDELANNTLYSGLYNRTLELMNLSLASLTNNEFYSAASYCFGANINLDYLILINANISAPQKSDKLDELLTAINNSNQILDNMSLASLNDLQTYMIVKERLVEAYDNWKKAAEFMNKNQTDVEYEIAYTTERLYSAYSWSYFFNTSKEQIIIDEQALQDSCKMTLSEAQERLEYFKILYPYPFPFLETTTTELQRAYEQLNANNFKMCLLHASKAKSEIDAVLSTVNLEDEQLEELLNVKLELVKQVILKQQMNGLFPIEGYSYYEYAKALSKTDKISGLIYSQYALEFSNLDLYFNIVEEKTSLEKVIYFIEDGYFNKKLNKKTGTSTDIYRKNHNQTND
;
A
#
# COMPACT_ATOMS: atom_id res chain seq x y z
N ALA A 1 -14.91 -11.84 19.18
CA ALA A 1 -13.96 -12.54 20.09
C ALA A 1 -12.87 -13.24 19.27
N GLY A 2 -12.31 -12.57 18.27
CA GLY A 2 -11.43 -13.20 17.27
C GLY A 2 -10.15 -13.74 17.89
N ALA A 3 -9.46 -12.93 18.71
CA ALA A 3 -8.23 -13.33 19.38
C ALA A 3 -8.42 -14.56 20.29
N ALA A 4 -9.52 -14.61 21.05
CA ALA A 4 -9.82 -15.74 21.92
C ALA A 4 -10.06 -17.05 21.15
N LEU A 5 -10.82 -16.98 20.05
CA LEU A 5 -11.07 -18.14 19.19
C LEU A 5 -9.79 -18.62 18.50
N ALA A 6 -8.97 -17.70 17.99
CA ALA A 6 -7.70 -18.04 17.37
C ALA A 6 -6.75 -18.70 18.38
N MET A 7 -6.61 -18.11 19.57
CA MET A 7 -5.78 -18.64 20.65
C MET A 7 -6.21 -20.05 21.07
N LEU A 8 -7.53 -20.27 21.25
CA LEU A 8 -8.08 -21.59 21.56
C LEU A 8 -7.87 -22.59 20.41
N THR A 9 -8.01 -22.15 19.16
CA THR A 9 -7.81 -23.02 17.99
C THR A 9 -6.36 -23.49 17.92
N VAL A 10 -5.39 -22.59 18.06
CA VAL A 10 -3.96 -22.96 18.12
C VAL A 10 -3.71 -23.90 19.30
N ALA A 11 -4.27 -23.59 20.48
CA ALA A 11 -4.10 -24.42 21.66
C ALA A 11 -4.66 -25.85 21.50
N LEU A 12 -5.74 -26.03 20.72
CA LEU A 12 -6.32 -27.33 20.44
C LEU A 12 -5.55 -28.13 19.37
N LEU A 13 -4.85 -27.45 18.47
CA LEU A 13 -4.06 -28.08 17.39
C LEU A 13 -2.63 -28.43 17.83
N ASP A 14 -2.10 -27.76 18.84
CA ASP A 14 -0.79 -28.04 19.42
C ASP A 14 -0.89 -29.22 20.41
N GLU A 15 -0.43 -30.40 19.98
CA GLU A 15 -0.47 -31.65 20.76
C GLU A 15 0.26 -31.58 22.11
N ASP A 16 1.20 -30.65 22.26
CA ASP A 16 1.96 -30.48 23.50
C ASP A 16 1.16 -29.65 24.54
N ILE A 17 0.06 -29.01 24.16
CA ILE A 17 -0.85 -28.30 25.09
C ILE A 17 -1.88 -29.29 25.64
N LYS A 18 -1.57 -29.85 26.82
CA LYS A 18 -2.40 -30.89 27.45
C LYS A 18 -3.54 -30.35 28.32
N LYS A 19 -3.45 -29.08 28.75
CA LYS A 19 -4.44 -28.44 29.62
C LYS A 19 -4.49 -26.94 29.35
N ILE A 20 -5.70 -26.40 29.25
CA ILE A 20 -5.98 -24.98 29.13
C ILE A 20 -6.05 -24.35 30.53
N ASP A 21 -5.39 -23.20 30.73
CA ASP A 21 -5.54 -22.38 31.93
C ASP A 21 -6.85 -21.57 31.86
N GLU A 22 -7.87 -22.04 32.57
CA GLU A 22 -9.19 -21.40 32.64
C GLU A 22 -9.19 -20.08 33.42
N THR A 23 -8.08 -19.71 34.08
CA THR A 23 -7.95 -18.45 34.83
C THR A 23 -7.41 -17.29 33.98
N VAL A 24 -7.06 -17.57 32.71
CA VAL A 24 -6.56 -16.59 31.74
C VAL A 24 -7.61 -16.33 30.69
N THR A 25 -7.84 -15.06 30.37
CA THR A 25 -8.73 -14.67 29.26
C THR A 25 -8.09 -13.62 28.38
N ILE A 26 -8.67 -13.42 27.19
CA ILE A 26 -8.21 -12.44 26.21
C ILE A 26 -9.40 -11.74 25.55
N THR A 27 -9.23 -10.45 25.26
CA THR A 27 -10.14 -9.71 24.40
C THR A 27 -9.37 -9.03 23.28
N GLY A 28 -9.95 -9.03 22.08
CA GLY A 28 -9.31 -8.48 20.89
C GLY A 28 -9.99 -8.97 19.61
N THR A 29 -9.91 -8.19 18.54
CA THR A 29 -10.08 -8.73 17.18
C THR A 29 -8.84 -9.54 16.81
N ILE A 30 -8.88 -10.20 15.66
CA ILE A 30 -7.69 -10.82 15.07
C ILE A 30 -7.64 -10.39 13.62
N ASN A 31 -6.54 -9.77 13.22
CA ASN A 31 -6.34 -9.24 11.87
C ASN A 31 -5.31 -10.10 11.13
N THR A 32 -5.07 -9.82 9.84
CA THR A 32 -4.04 -10.50 9.05
C THR A 32 -2.69 -10.46 9.78
N GLY A 33 -1.91 -11.54 9.71
CA GLY A 33 -0.63 -11.68 10.41
C GLY A 33 -0.75 -11.96 11.90
N GLY A 34 -1.95 -12.26 12.41
CA GLY A 34 -2.15 -12.60 13.82
C GLY A 34 -2.11 -11.39 14.75
N ILE A 35 -2.31 -10.17 14.24
CA ILE A 35 -2.36 -8.94 15.05
C ILE A 35 -3.65 -8.89 15.87
N ILE A 36 -3.51 -8.57 17.16
CA ILE A 36 -4.64 -8.40 18.07
C ILE A 36 -5.08 -6.94 18.02
N GLY A 37 -6.23 -6.68 17.40
CA GLY A 37 -6.77 -5.33 17.23
C GLY A 37 -7.68 -4.86 18.38
N SER A 38 -7.90 -3.55 18.41
CA SER A 38 -8.71 -2.84 19.42
C SER A 38 -10.14 -3.39 19.52
N VAL A 39 -10.72 -3.31 20.72
CA VAL A 39 -12.12 -3.66 20.98
C VAL A 39 -12.74 -2.69 21.97
N GLY A 40 -14.06 -2.49 21.86
CA GLY A 40 -14.81 -1.71 22.85
C GLY A 40 -15.00 -2.41 24.20
N GLY A 41 -15.32 -1.62 25.22
CA GLY A 41 -15.80 -2.09 26.53
C GLY A 41 -14.77 -2.87 27.36
N ILE A 42 -13.48 -2.55 27.26
CA ILE A 42 -12.41 -3.31 27.92
C ILE A 42 -12.54 -3.21 29.44
N LYS A 43 -12.87 -2.03 29.98
CA LYS A 43 -13.10 -1.84 31.41
C LYS A 43 -14.20 -2.77 31.94
N GLU A 44 -15.34 -2.82 31.25
CA GLU A 44 -16.49 -3.65 31.60
C GLU A 44 -16.14 -5.14 31.50
N LYS A 45 -15.31 -5.53 30.53
CA LYS A 45 -14.80 -6.91 30.39
C LYS A 45 -13.84 -7.28 31.52
N ILE A 46 -12.95 -6.39 31.95
CA ILE A 46 -12.10 -6.59 33.13
C ILE A 46 -12.96 -6.73 34.39
N GLU A 47 -13.99 -5.90 34.54
CA GLU A 47 -14.91 -6.00 35.68
C GLU A 47 -15.66 -7.34 35.69
N ALA A 48 -16.16 -7.78 34.54
CA ALA A 48 -16.78 -9.10 34.41
C ALA A 48 -15.79 -10.22 34.76
N ALA A 49 -14.55 -10.16 34.26
CA ALA A 49 -13.51 -11.13 34.60
C ALA A 49 -13.25 -11.19 36.11
N SER A 50 -13.27 -10.04 36.80
CA SER A 50 -12.99 -9.97 38.25
C SER A 50 -14.02 -10.69 39.12
N THR A 51 -15.19 -10.98 38.54
CA THR A 51 -16.27 -11.72 39.20
C THR A 51 -16.31 -13.20 38.83
N ASN A 52 -15.41 -13.69 37.96
CA ASN A 52 -15.48 -15.02 37.33
C ASN A 52 -14.20 -15.88 37.46
N ASN A 53 -13.51 -15.88 38.62
CA ASN A 53 -12.27 -16.67 38.86
C ASN A 53 -11.13 -16.44 37.83
N ILE A 54 -11.19 -15.36 37.06
CA ILE A 54 -10.13 -14.96 36.13
C ILE A 54 -9.10 -14.15 36.90
N THR A 55 -7.82 -14.48 36.70
CA THR A 55 -6.69 -13.80 37.36
C THR A 55 -5.85 -13.00 36.38
N LYS A 56 -5.90 -13.32 35.08
CA LYS A 56 -5.16 -12.62 34.02
C LYS A 56 -6.10 -12.27 32.86
N VAL A 57 -6.06 -11.01 32.43
CA VAL A 57 -6.78 -10.52 31.24
C VAL A 57 -5.79 -9.94 30.26
N MET A 58 -5.69 -10.54 29.09
CA MET A 58 -4.92 -10.02 27.96
C MET A 58 -5.79 -9.05 27.15
N ILE A 59 -5.28 -7.85 26.91
CA ILE A 59 -5.95 -6.79 26.14
C ILE A 59 -5.08 -6.37 24.95
N PRO A 60 -5.65 -5.76 23.89
CA PRO A 60 -4.85 -5.26 22.79
C PRO A 60 -3.89 -4.17 23.26
N LYS A 61 -2.66 -4.17 22.74
CA LYS A 61 -1.68 -3.11 23.02
C LYS A 61 -2.24 -1.72 22.68
N GLY A 62 -1.91 -0.74 23.53
CA GLY A 62 -2.38 0.64 23.40
C GLY A 62 -3.81 0.85 23.92
N SER A 63 -4.46 -0.22 24.39
CA SER A 63 -5.80 -0.14 24.97
C SER A 63 -5.79 -0.03 26.49
N SER A 64 -4.63 0.18 27.13
CA SER A 64 -4.52 0.38 28.58
C SER A 64 -5.22 1.63 29.09
N PHE A 65 -5.63 2.55 28.22
CA PHE A 65 -6.29 3.77 28.65
C PHE A 65 -7.71 3.86 28.10
N THR A 66 -8.64 4.28 28.96
CA THR A 66 -10.00 4.61 28.57
C THR A 66 -10.40 5.95 29.17
N PHE A 67 -11.31 6.67 28.51
CA PHE A 67 -11.80 7.96 28.95
C PHE A 67 -13.21 7.81 29.53
N LYS A 68 -13.48 8.41 30.70
CA LYS A 68 -14.86 8.57 31.15
C LYS A 68 -15.54 9.63 30.29
N LEU A 69 -16.43 9.20 29.41
CA LEU A 69 -17.34 10.10 28.73
C LEU A 69 -18.30 10.70 29.77
N ASN A 70 -18.12 11.97 30.12
CA ASN A 70 -19.14 12.74 30.80
C ASN A 70 -20.21 13.13 29.78
N GLU A 71 -21.39 12.50 29.87
CA GLU A 71 -22.54 12.68 28.96
C GLU A 71 -22.98 14.14 28.75
N THR A 72 -22.51 15.08 29.57
CA THR A 72 -22.89 16.50 29.55
C THR A 72 -22.10 17.39 28.57
N LYS A 73 -21.04 16.89 27.90
CA LYS A 73 -20.16 17.74 27.04
C LYS A 73 -20.14 17.40 25.55
N ILE A 74 -21.01 16.50 25.07
CA ILE A 74 -21.05 16.07 23.66
C ILE A 74 -21.42 17.21 22.68
N ASN A 75 -21.95 18.34 23.18
CA ASN A 75 -22.35 19.48 22.33
C ASN A 75 -21.25 20.50 22.03
N GLN A 76 -20.00 20.29 22.45
CA GLN A 76 -18.90 21.21 22.14
C GLN A 76 -17.82 20.57 21.26
N THR A 77 -18.01 20.81 19.96
CA THR A 77 -16.96 21.08 18.99
C THR A 77 -16.17 19.88 18.44
N ILE A 78 -16.69 19.29 17.37
CA ILE A 78 -15.84 18.69 16.33
C ILE A 78 -16.02 19.54 15.07
N SER A 79 -15.18 20.55 14.89
CA SER A 79 -14.91 21.13 13.58
C SER A 79 -13.81 20.31 12.93
N ILE A 80 -14.20 19.34 12.10
CA ILE A 80 -13.27 18.55 11.29
C ILE A 80 -12.68 19.48 10.23
N ILE A 81 -11.36 19.57 10.22
CA ILE A 81 -10.60 20.20 9.13
C ILE A 81 -10.65 19.18 7.98
N ASN A 82 -11.24 19.58 6.85
CA ASN A 82 -11.16 18.85 5.60
C ASN A 82 -9.70 18.88 5.12
N GLU A 83 -8.94 17.82 5.36
CA GLU A 83 -7.71 17.55 4.60
C GLU A 83 -8.01 16.48 3.56
N SER A 84 -8.74 16.91 2.53
CA SER A 84 -8.82 16.19 1.25
C SER A 84 -8.20 17.08 0.18
N ILE A 85 -6.86 17.19 0.11
CA ILE A 85 -6.16 17.54 -1.14
C ILE A 85 -4.78 16.84 -1.17
N PRO A 86 -4.52 15.90 -2.11
CA PRO A 86 -3.15 15.66 -2.56
C PRO A 86 -2.71 16.91 -3.34
N PHE A 87 -1.81 17.69 -2.73
CA PHE A 87 -1.21 18.94 -3.21
C PHE A 87 -1.99 20.25 -2.99
N ALA A 88 -1.84 20.86 -1.80
CA ALA A 88 -1.95 22.33 -1.63
C ALA A 88 -1.22 22.79 -0.36
N VAL A 89 -0.07 23.45 -0.55
CA VAL A 89 0.53 24.48 0.33
C VAL A 89 0.78 24.06 1.79
N ASN A 90 2.06 23.93 2.14
CA ASN A 90 2.55 24.00 3.52
C ASN A 90 2.04 25.29 4.20
N GLY A 91 0.88 25.21 4.84
CA GLY A 91 0.46 26.13 5.88
C GLY A 91 0.68 25.41 7.20
N THR A 92 1.75 25.77 7.92
CA THR A 92 1.93 25.34 9.32
C THR A 92 0.76 25.90 10.14
N ILE A 93 -0.30 25.11 10.33
CA ILE A 93 -1.36 25.45 11.27
C ILE A 93 -0.88 24.99 12.65
N ASN A 94 -0.15 25.87 13.34
CA ASN A 94 0.07 25.76 14.78
C ASN A 94 -1.26 26.00 15.48
N LYS A 95 -2.10 24.97 15.58
CA LYS A 95 -3.22 24.97 16.52
C LYS A 95 -2.76 24.24 17.77
N THR A 96 -2.27 25.01 18.73
CA THR A 96 -2.11 24.56 20.11
C THR A 96 -3.48 24.16 20.61
N ILE A 97 -3.80 22.87 20.58
CA ILE A 97 -4.91 22.33 21.36
C ILE A 97 -4.46 22.50 22.82
N SER A 98 -5.02 23.50 23.50
CA SER A 98 -4.90 23.62 24.94
C SER A 98 -5.35 22.31 25.55
N LYS A 99 -4.41 21.59 26.19
CA LYS A 99 -4.55 20.31 26.89
C LYS A 99 -5.41 20.45 28.17
N GLU A 100 -6.46 21.25 28.13
CA GLU A 100 -7.40 21.43 29.23
C GLU A 100 -8.77 20.98 28.76
N ASN A 101 -9.13 19.76 29.17
CA ASN A 101 -10.48 19.22 29.43
C ASN A 101 -10.63 17.72 29.09
N ILE A 102 -9.62 16.87 29.38
CA ILE A 102 -9.84 15.42 29.49
C ILE A 102 -10.21 15.14 30.95
N SER A 103 -11.51 14.97 31.22
CA SER A 103 -11.96 14.41 32.49
C SER A 103 -11.57 12.93 32.57
N ASP A 104 -10.85 12.57 33.64
CA ASP A 104 -10.54 11.22 34.15
C ASP A 104 -10.12 10.17 33.09
N LYS A 105 -8.87 10.25 32.63
CA LYS A 105 -8.17 9.11 32.02
C LYS A 105 -8.08 7.97 33.05
N ILE A 106 -8.63 6.81 32.73
CA ILE A 106 -8.51 5.59 33.56
C ILE A 106 -7.41 4.73 32.96
N ASP A 107 -6.42 4.37 33.78
CA ASP A 107 -5.46 3.31 33.48
C ASP A 107 -6.08 1.94 33.82
N LEU A 108 -6.28 1.12 32.79
CA LEU A 108 -6.88 -0.20 32.89
C LEU A 108 -5.95 -1.25 33.50
N VAL A 109 -4.63 -1.05 33.41
CA VAL A 109 -3.66 -1.89 34.10
C VAL A 109 -3.73 -1.64 35.60
N GLU A 110 -3.79 -0.37 36.01
CA GLU A 110 -3.99 0.00 37.40
C GLU A 110 -5.37 -0.44 37.92
N TYR A 111 -6.43 -0.19 37.15
CA TYR A 111 -7.79 -0.62 37.48
C TYR A 111 -7.89 -2.15 37.63
N GLY A 112 -7.24 -2.90 36.75
CA GLY A 112 -7.12 -4.35 36.86
C GLY A 112 -6.49 -4.78 38.17
N ARG A 113 -5.35 -4.17 38.55
CA ARG A 113 -4.69 -4.45 39.83
C ARG A 113 -5.60 -4.19 41.03
N GLN A 114 -6.38 -3.11 41.00
CA GLN A 114 -7.37 -2.81 42.06
C GLN A 114 -8.47 -3.88 42.16
N LYS A 115 -8.74 -4.61 41.08
CA LYS A 115 -9.71 -5.71 40.99
C LYS A 115 -9.06 -7.10 41.14
N ASN A 116 -7.79 -7.18 41.58
CA ASN A 116 -7.00 -8.42 41.64
C ASN A 116 -6.87 -9.15 40.30
N ILE A 117 -6.86 -8.40 39.19
CA ILE A 117 -6.59 -8.91 37.84
C ILE A 117 -5.25 -8.39 37.36
N ASN A 118 -4.43 -9.30 36.87
CA ASN A 118 -3.26 -8.95 36.09
C ASN A 118 -3.67 -8.64 34.65
N VAL A 119 -3.66 -7.36 34.28
CA VAL A 119 -3.94 -6.92 32.91
C VAL A 119 -2.63 -6.81 32.16
N ILE A 120 -2.52 -7.50 31.04
CA ILE A 120 -1.34 -7.50 30.18
C ILE A 120 -1.75 -7.06 28.78
N GLU A 121 -0.99 -6.13 28.21
CA GLU A 121 -1.13 -5.78 26.80
C GLU A 121 -0.39 -6.79 25.94
N VAL A 122 -1.09 -7.34 24.95
CA VAL A 122 -0.54 -8.24 23.94
C VAL A 122 -0.75 -7.63 22.57
N PHE A 123 0.22 -7.84 21.68
CA PHE A 123 0.22 -7.22 20.37
C PHE A 123 -0.11 -8.24 19.26
N THR A 124 0.44 -9.45 19.38
CA THR A 124 0.25 -10.55 18.43
C THR A 124 -0.36 -11.78 19.10
N LEU A 125 -0.92 -12.67 18.28
CA LEU A 125 -1.35 -13.99 18.71
C LEU A 125 -0.19 -14.79 19.31
N ALA A 126 1.03 -14.62 18.81
CA ALA A 126 2.21 -15.26 19.38
C ALA A 126 2.48 -14.77 20.81
N ASP A 127 2.40 -13.46 21.06
CA ASP A 127 2.54 -12.89 22.41
C ASP A 127 1.46 -13.43 23.36
N ALA A 128 0.22 -13.48 22.87
CA ALA A 128 -0.90 -14.04 23.62
C ALA A 128 -0.68 -15.53 23.94
N MET A 129 -0.18 -16.31 22.98
CA MET A 129 0.10 -17.72 23.21
C MET A 129 1.29 -17.93 24.18
N ILE A 130 2.30 -17.06 24.18
CA ILE A 130 3.38 -17.06 25.18
C ILE A 130 2.79 -16.79 26.56
N GLU A 131 1.95 -15.78 26.71
CA GLU A 131 1.31 -15.43 27.99
C GLU A 131 0.30 -16.48 28.47
N PHE A 132 -0.32 -17.20 27.55
CA PHE A 132 -1.33 -18.23 27.81
C PHE A 132 -0.73 -19.60 28.13
N THR A 133 0.39 -19.96 27.50
CA THR A 133 0.95 -21.33 27.55
C THR A 133 2.37 -21.40 28.10
N GLY A 134 3.07 -20.27 28.17
CA GLY A 134 4.50 -20.19 28.50
C GLY A 134 5.43 -20.72 27.41
N LYS A 135 4.88 -21.21 26.28
CA LYS A 135 5.68 -21.71 25.15
C LYS A 135 6.05 -20.58 24.20
N SER A 136 7.24 -20.68 23.65
CA SER A 136 7.66 -19.90 22.49
C SER A 136 7.30 -20.66 21.21
N TYR A 137 6.80 -19.95 20.20
CA TYR A 137 6.51 -20.50 18.87
C TYR A 137 7.66 -20.12 17.94
N GLU A 138 8.17 -21.10 17.19
CA GLU A 138 9.19 -20.83 16.19
C GLU A 138 8.64 -19.90 15.11
N THR A 139 9.27 -18.74 14.97
CA THR A 139 9.03 -17.82 13.85
C THR A 139 10.21 -17.92 12.89
N PRO A 140 10.00 -17.86 11.57
CA PRO A 140 11.11 -17.80 10.62
C PRO A 140 12.03 -16.63 10.99
N GLN A 141 13.27 -16.97 11.34
CA GLN A 141 14.31 -16.00 11.69
C GLN A 141 15.29 -15.84 10.52
N GLY A 142 15.91 -14.67 10.43
CA GLY A 142 16.89 -14.35 9.40
C GLY A 142 16.51 -13.10 8.62
N ASP A 143 17.23 -12.87 7.53
CA ASP A 143 16.99 -11.75 6.62
C ASP A 143 16.41 -12.25 5.30
N ILE A 144 15.55 -11.42 4.69
CA ILE A 144 14.96 -11.73 3.40
C ILE A 144 16.09 -11.84 2.38
N ASN A 145 16.18 -12.99 1.70
CA ASN A 145 17.13 -13.19 0.63
C ASN A 145 16.58 -12.58 -0.66
N LEU A 146 17.08 -11.42 -1.10
CA LEU A 146 16.56 -10.80 -2.31
C LEU A 146 16.88 -11.65 -3.54
N VAL A 147 15.85 -12.17 -4.21
CA VAL A 147 16.02 -13.05 -5.38
C VAL A 147 16.46 -12.25 -6.62
N ASP A 148 17.38 -12.83 -7.40
CA ASP A 148 18.03 -12.14 -8.53
C ASP A 148 17.05 -11.58 -9.57
N PHE A 149 15.99 -12.33 -9.89
CA PHE A 149 15.01 -11.86 -10.88
C PHE A 149 14.30 -10.59 -10.38
N TYR A 150 13.92 -10.55 -9.10
CA TYR A 150 13.29 -9.36 -8.52
C TYR A 150 14.30 -8.21 -8.45
N ALA A 151 15.49 -8.45 -7.89
CA ALA A 151 16.51 -7.42 -7.72
C ALA A 151 16.87 -6.75 -9.06
N SER A 152 17.14 -7.55 -10.10
CA SER A 152 17.49 -7.05 -11.43
C SER A 152 16.34 -6.33 -12.12
N THR A 153 15.11 -6.86 -12.03
CA THR A 153 13.93 -6.26 -12.67
C THR A 153 13.54 -4.96 -11.98
N MET A 154 13.48 -4.94 -10.64
CA MET A 154 13.14 -3.75 -9.89
C MET A 154 14.22 -2.68 -10.03
N LYS A 155 15.51 -3.05 -10.08
CA LYS A 155 16.59 -2.13 -10.40
C LYS A 155 16.38 -1.48 -11.77
N PHE A 156 16.11 -2.28 -12.81
CA PHE A 156 15.85 -1.77 -14.14
C PHE A 156 14.65 -0.80 -14.16
N ILE A 157 13.56 -1.15 -13.47
CA ILE A 157 12.37 -0.29 -13.35
C ILE A 157 12.71 1.03 -12.64
N ALA A 158 13.46 0.96 -11.54
CA ALA A 158 13.87 2.14 -10.79
C ALA A 158 14.76 3.05 -11.63
N GLU A 159 15.77 2.50 -12.30
CA GLU A 159 16.63 3.24 -13.23
C GLU A 159 15.81 3.86 -14.36
N ASN A 160 14.84 3.14 -14.91
CA ASN A 160 13.99 3.63 -15.98
C ASN A 160 13.12 4.83 -15.54
N ILE A 161 12.44 4.73 -14.40
CA ILE A 161 11.59 5.81 -13.86
C ILE A 161 12.45 7.00 -13.41
N CYS A 162 13.62 6.77 -12.83
CA CYS A 162 14.52 7.83 -12.39
C CYS A 162 15.27 8.52 -13.54
N ASN A 163 15.64 7.79 -14.60
CA ASN A 163 16.17 8.42 -15.82
C ASN A 163 15.15 9.38 -16.44
N ARG A 164 13.86 9.00 -16.43
CA ARG A 164 12.78 9.92 -16.82
C ARG A 164 12.73 11.16 -15.92
N THR A 165 12.98 11.03 -14.62
CA THR A 165 13.10 12.19 -13.72
C THR A 165 14.20 13.15 -14.16
N THR A 166 15.39 12.62 -14.47
CA THR A 166 16.50 13.41 -14.99
C THR A 166 16.13 14.10 -16.30
N GLU A 167 15.53 13.39 -17.25
CA GLU A 167 15.09 13.95 -18.54
C GLU A 167 14.05 15.08 -18.36
N LEU A 168 13.08 14.90 -17.47
CA LEU A 168 12.07 15.91 -17.17
C LEU A 168 12.68 17.14 -16.50
N HIS A 169 13.60 16.94 -15.55
CA HIS A 169 14.30 18.02 -14.86
C HIS A 169 15.16 18.85 -15.83
N GLU A 170 15.93 18.19 -16.69
CA GLU A 170 16.71 18.85 -17.74
C GLU A 170 15.82 19.63 -18.71
N ARG A 171 14.68 19.05 -19.12
CA ARG A 171 13.71 19.70 -20.01
C ARG A 171 13.10 20.95 -19.38
N LEU A 172 12.75 20.91 -18.09
CA LEU A 172 12.26 22.06 -17.36
C LEU A 172 13.35 23.14 -17.26
N ASN A 173 14.54 22.80 -16.79
CA ASN A 173 15.64 23.76 -16.64
C ASN A 173 15.99 24.46 -17.97
N LYS A 174 16.01 23.69 -19.07
CA LYS A 174 16.19 24.26 -20.41
C LYS A 174 15.11 25.28 -20.74
N SER A 175 13.85 24.96 -20.52
CA SER A 175 12.72 25.85 -20.77
C SER A 175 12.77 27.13 -19.92
N LEU A 176 13.28 27.05 -18.69
CA LEU A 176 13.46 28.21 -17.79
C LEU A 176 14.58 29.13 -18.29
N ILE A 177 15.72 28.56 -18.70
CA ILE A 177 16.89 29.31 -19.19
C ILE A 177 16.58 30.00 -20.53
N GLU A 178 15.91 29.28 -21.44
CA GLU A 178 15.57 29.79 -22.77
C GLU A 178 14.41 30.80 -22.73
N LYS A 179 13.69 30.90 -21.60
CA LYS A 179 12.49 31.72 -21.42
C LYS A 179 11.39 31.40 -22.44
N ASP A 180 11.27 30.12 -22.75
CA ASP A 180 10.33 29.57 -23.74
C ASP A 180 8.90 29.38 -23.18
N GLY A 181 8.68 29.72 -21.90
CA GLY A 181 7.43 29.54 -21.19
C GLY A 181 6.92 30.81 -20.50
N ILE A 182 5.93 30.65 -19.62
CA ILE A 182 5.32 31.75 -18.84
C ILE A 182 6.09 32.14 -17.58
N PHE A 183 7.07 31.33 -17.15
CA PHE A 183 7.99 31.68 -16.10
C PHE A 183 9.43 31.30 -16.42
N ASP A 184 10.37 32.14 -16.00
CA ASP A 184 11.80 31.83 -15.95
C ASP A 184 12.24 31.37 -14.54
N GLU A 185 13.54 31.19 -14.33
CA GLU A 185 14.10 30.70 -13.07
C GLU A 185 13.76 31.63 -11.88
N ASP A 186 13.86 32.95 -12.07
CA ASP A 186 13.57 33.94 -11.03
C ASP A 186 12.07 33.98 -10.71
N GLU A 187 11.22 33.88 -11.74
CA GLU A 187 9.76 33.85 -11.56
C GLU A 187 9.28 32.56 -10.90
N LEU A 188 9.88 31.41 -11.22
CA LEU A 188 9.64 30.14 -10.52
C LEU A 188 10.01 30.24 -9.04
N ALA A 189 11.19 30.80 -8.73
CA ALA A 189 11.69 30.94 -7.36
C ALA A 189 10.84 31.89 -6.52
N ASN A 190 10.27 32.93 -7.12
CA ASN A 190 9.44 33.93 -6.43
C ASN A 190 7.96 33.52 -6.33
N ASN A 191 7.50 32.52 -7.09
CA ASN A 191 6.14 31.99 -6.96
C ASN A 191 6.08 30.97 -5.82
N THR A 192 5.42 31.32 -4.71
CA THR A 192 5.34 30.47 -3.50
C THR A 192 4.80 29.06 -3.76
N LEU A 193 3.85 28.90 -4.69
CA LEU A 193 3.26 27.60 -5.01
C LEU A 193 4.25 26.74 -5.81
N TYR A 194 4.79 27.29 -6.90
CA TYR A 194 5.66 26.53 -7.81
C TYR A 194 7.06 26.29 -7.23
N SER A 195 7.61 27.24 -6.47
CA SER A 195 8.84 27.04 -5.70
C SER A 195 8.68 25.96 -4.64
N GLY A 196 7.53 25.92 -3.93
CA GLY A 196 7.21 24.85 -2.98
C GLY A 196 7.16 23.48 -3.65
N LEU A 197 6.50 23.38 -4.81
CA LEU A 197 6.45 22.17 -5.62
C LEU A 197 7.85 21.72 -6.07
N TYR A 198 8.64 22.64 -6.63
CA TYR A 198 9.98 22.34 -7.12
C TYR A 198 10.93 21.92 -5.98
N ASN A 199 10.85 22.57 -4.82
CA ASN A 199 11.61 22.16 -3.63
C ASN A 199 11.24 20.75 -3.17
N ARG A 200 9.94 20.40 -3.17
CA ARG A 200 9.49 19.03 -2.88
C ARG A 200 10.02 18.04 -3.92
N THR A 201 10.06 18.41 -5.20
CA THR A 201 10.67 17.60 -6.25
C THR A 201 12.16 17.32 -5.97
N LEU A 202 12.93 18.34 -5.58
CA LEU A 202 14.35 18.16 -5.24
C LEU A 202 14.54 17.25 -4.02
N GLU A 203 13.67 17.36 -3.02
CA GLU A 203 13.66 16.44 -1.87
C GLU A 203 13.42 14.98 -2.30
N LEU A 204 12.41 14.75 -3.14
CA LEU A 204 12.11 13.42 -3.69
C LEU A 204 13.26 12.87 -4.53
N MET A 205 13.94 13.70 -5.33
CA MET A 205 15.13 13.31 -6.09
C MET A 205 16.31 12.93 -5.18
N ASN A 206 16.49 13.62 -4.05
CA ASN A 206 17.52 13.27 -3.07
C ASN A 206 17.19 11.94 -2.36
N LEU A 207 15.93 11.73 -1.99
CA LEU A 207 15.46 10.48 -1.40
C LEU A 207 15.62 9.31 -2.38
N SER A 208 15.32 9.51 -3.66
CA SER A 208 15.48 8.46 -4.67
C SER A 208 16.94 8.08 -4.87
N LEU A 209 17.86 9.05 -4.91
CA LEU A 209 19.29 8.79 -5.00
C LEU A 209 19.80 8.00 -3.79
N ALA A 210 19.39 8.40 -2.57
CA ALA A 210 19.71 7.66 -1.35
C ALA A 210 19.21 6.21 -1.41
N SER A 211 17.96 6.00 -1.80
CA SER A 211 17.39 4.64 -1.94
C SER A 211 18.08 3.81 -3.02
N LEU A 212 18.43 4.38 -4.18
CA LEU A 212 19.23 3.68 -5.21
C LEU A 212 20.58 3.23 -4.66
N THR A 213 21.29 4.10 -3.92
CA THR A 213 22.58 3.74 -3.32
C THR A 213 22.47 2.63 -2.26
N ASN A 214 21.33 2.51 -1.61
CA ASN A 214 21.05 1.46 -0.63
C ASN A 214 20.43 0.19 -1.23
N ASN A 215 20.28 0.10 -2.57
CA ASN A 215 19.56 -0.96 -3.28
C ASN A 215 18.07 -1.10 -2.89
N GLU A 216 17.45 0.00 -2.44
CA GLU A 216 16.01 0.11 -2.16
C GLU A 216 15.29 0.56 -3.46
N PHE A 217 15.24 -0.34 -4.43
CA PHE A 217 14.84 0.01 -5.80
C PHE A 217 13.36 0.42 -5.92
N TYR A 218 12.45 -0.21 -5.18
CA TYR A 218 11.03 0.16 -5.21
C TYR A 218 10.79 1.53 -4.56
N SER A 219 11.48 1.81 -3.47
CA SER A 219 11.43 3.12 -2.80
C SER A 219 11.98 4.21 -3.71
N ALA A 220 13.11 3.97 -4.38
CA ALA A 220 13.66 4.88 -5.38
C ALA A 220 12.69 5.16 -6.53
N ALA A 221 12.10 4.10 -7.12
CA ALA A 221 11.10 4.23 -8.17
C ALA A 221 9.89 5.07 -7.73
N SER A 222 9.43 4.88 -6.49
CA SER A 222 8.28 5.60 -5.91
C SER A 222 8.58 7.08 -5.71
N TYR A 223 9.77 7.44 -5.22
CA TYR A 223 10.21 8.83 -5.09
C TYR A 223 10.40 9.51 -6.45
N CYS A 224 11.02 8.83 -7.42
CA CYS A 224 11.18 9.32 -8.79
C CYS A 224 9.82 9.51 -9.48
N PHE A 225 8.86 8.60 -9.26
CA PHE A 225 7.49 8.76 -9.77
C PHE A 225 6.82 10.03 -9.23
N GLY A 226 6.91 10.30 -7.92
CA GLY A 226 6.40 11.53 -7.33
C GLY A 226 7.08 12.79 -7.89
N ALA A 227 8.40 12.75 -8.09
CA ALA A 227 9.15 13.83 -8.72
C ALA A 227 8.74 14.06 -10.18
N ASN A 228 8.47 12.98 -10.94
CA ASN A 228 8.05 13.07 -12.34
C ASN A 228 6.72 13.79 -12.50
N ILE A 229 5.74 13.49 -11.63
CA ILE A 229 4.42 14.17 -11.67
C ILE A 229 4.61 15.68 -11.50
N ASN A 230 5.40 16.07 -10.49
CA ASN A 230 5.67 17.47 -10.21
C ASN A 230 6.38 18.17 -11.37
N LEU A 231 7.40 17.52 -11.94
CA LEU A 231 8.17 18.06 -13.07
C LEU A 231 7.31 18.18 -14.32
N ASP A 232 6.55 17.15 -14.68
CA ASP A 232 5.71 17.18 -15.87
C ASP A 232 4.60 18.23 -15.72
N TYR A 233 4.00 18.37 -14.53
CA TYR A 233 3.06 19.45 -14.24
C TYR A 233 3.71 20.84 -14.41
N LEU A 234 4.88 21.09 -13.81
CA LEU A 234 5.61 22.36 -13.98
C LEU A 234 5.92 22.66 -15.45
N ILE A 235 6.29 21.64 -16.22
CA ILE A 235 6.57 21.78 -17.66
C ILE A 235 5.30 22.15 -18.44
N LEU A 236 4.16 21.51 -18.15
CA LEU A 236 2.89 21.79 -18.82
C LEU A 236 2.39 23.20 -18.51
N ILE A 237 2.51 23.63 -17.25
CA ILE A 237 2.16 24.99 -16.85
C ILE A 237 3.10 25.99 -17.51
N ASN A 238 4.42 25.77 -17.48
CA ASN A 238 5.36 26.69 -18.08
C ASN A 238 5.12 26.84 -19.60
N ALA A 239 4.80 25.74 -20.28
CA ALA A 239 4.49 25.75 -21.70
C ALA A 239 3.16 26.45 -22.04
N ASN A 240 2.31 26.75 -21.06
CA ASN A 240 1.02 27.43 -21.21
C ASN A 240 0.16 26.85 -22.35
N ILE A 241 -0.01 25.53 -22.31
CA ILE A 241 -0.67 24.79 -23.39
C ILE A 241 -2.15 25.19 -23.54
N SER A 242 -2.58 25.40 -24.78
CA SER A 242 -3.95 25.78 -25.12
C SER A 242 -4.96 24.64 -24.90
N ALA A 243 -6.25 24.98 -24.79
CA ALA A 243 -7.31 23.98 -24.62
C ALA A 243 -7.32 22.89 -25.71
N PRO A 244 -7.13 23.20 -27.02
CA PRO A 244 -6.96 22.16 -28.04
C PRO A 244 -5.78 21.22 -27.77
N GLN A 245 -4.62 21.76 -27.36
CA GLN A 245 -3.44 20.94 -27.05
C GLN A 245 -3.66 20.05 -25.82
N LYS A 246 -4.42 20.53 -24.82
CA LYS A 246 -4.85 19.71 -23.67
C LYS A 246 -5.77 18.57 -24.13
N SER A 247 -6.74 18.86 -25.02
CA SER A 247 -7.63 17.85 -25.60
C SER A 247 -6.86 16.78 -26.38
N ASP A 248 -5.94 17.19 -27.26
CA ASP A 248 -5.13 16.26 -28.06
C ASP A 248 -4.31 15.32 -27.15
N LYS A 249 -3.74 15.85 -26.06
CA LYS A 249 -3.03 15.05 -25.04
C LYS A 249 -3.96 14.07 -24.33
N LEU A 250 -5.18 14.47 -23.97
CA LEU A 250 -6.14 13.58 -23.32
C LEU A 250 -6.60 12.45 -24.25
N ASP A 251 -6.84 12.73 -25.54
CA ASP A 251 -7.24 11.72 -26.52
C ASP A 251 -6.13 10.68 -26.74
N GLU A 252 -4.88 11.14 -26.80
CA GLU A 252 -3.69 10.31 -26.87
C GLU A 252 -3.56 9.38 -25.65
N LEU A 253 -3.69 9.94 -24.44
CA LEU A 253 -3.60 9.20 -23.19
C LEU A 253 -4.72 8.15 -23.08
N LEU A 254 -5.96 8.51 -23.40
CA LEU A 254 -7.08 7.56 -23.39
C LEU A 254 -6.84 6.41 -24.36
N THR A 255 -6.36 6.70 -25.57
CA THR A 255 -6.03 5.68 -26.58
C THR A 255 -4.98 4.73 -26.05
N ALA A 256 -3.91 5.25 -25.43
CA ALA A 256 -2.84 4.44 -24.87
C ALA A 256 -3.32 3.57 -23.69
N ILE A 257 -4.16 4.11 -22.80
CA ILE A 257 -4.78 3.36 -21.69
C ILE A 257 -5.65 2.20 -22.24
N ASN A 258 -6.52 2.48 -23.22
CA ASN A 258 -7.40 1.47 -23.80
C ASN A 258 -6.64 0.36 -24.51
N ASN A 259 -5.62 0.70 -25.29
CA ASN A 259 -4.76 -0.30 -25.94
C ASN A 259 -4.04 -1.18 -24.91
N SER A 260 -3.54 -0.57 -23.83
CA SER A 260 -2.85 -1.30 -22.76
C SER A 260 -3.79 -2.26 -22.04
N ASN A 261 -5.04 -1.82 -21.79
CA ASN A 261 -6.07 -2.67 -21.20
C ASN A 261 -6.41 -3.87 -22.09
N GLN A 262 -6.59 -3.67 -23.39
CA GLN A 262 -6.88 -4.74 -24.34
C GLN A 262 -5.75 -5.78 -24.41
N ILE A 263 -4.49 -5.36 -24.32
CA ILE A 263 -3.34 -6.29 -24.31
C ILE A 263 -3.39 -7.17 -23.06
N LEU A 264 -3.63 -6.57 -21.89
CA LEU A 264 -3.68 -7.29 -20.61
C LEU A 264 -4.87 -8.25 -20.53
N ASP A 265 -6.04 -7.87 -21.05
CA ASP A 265 -7.25 -8.70 -21.00
C ASP A 265 -7.09 -10.01 -21.81
N ASN A 266 -6.22 -10.00 -22.82
CA ASN A 266 -5.92 -11.17 -23.67
C ASN A 266 -4.69 -11.98 -23.18
N MET A 267 -4.08 -11.58 -22.08
CA MET A 267 -2.85 -12.22 -21.59
C MET A 267 -3.15 -13.48 -20.78
N SER A 268 -2.51 -14.59 -21.14
CA SER A 268 -2.47 -15.79 -20.29
C SER A 268 -1.47 -15.59 -19.15
N LEU A 269 -1.90 -15.85 -17.92
CA LEU A 269 -1.06 -15.74 -16.73
C LEU A 269 -0.56 -17.14 -16.36
N ALA A 270 0.76 -17.33 -16.28
CA ALA A 270 1.37 -18.63 -16.06
C ALA A 270 1.90 -18.83 -14.64
N SER A 271 2.11 -17.75 -13.88
CA SER A 271 2.71 -17.78 -12.53
C SER A 271 1.97 -16.86 -11.54
N LEU A 272 2.25 -17.03 -10.24
CA LEU A 272 1.74 -16.13 -9.21
C LEU A 272 2.30 -14.72 -9.41
N ASN A 273 3.56 -14.63 -9.84
CA ASN A 273 4.18 -13.38 -10.23
C ASN A 273 3.51 -12.73 -11.44
N ASP A 274 3.02 -13.48 -12.43
CA ASP A 274 2.23 -12.90 -13.52
C ASP A 274 0.89 -12.38 -13.03
N LEU A 275 0.24 -13.06 -12.08
CA LEU A 275 -0.98 -12.57 -11.46
C LEU A 275 -0.76 -11.26 -10.69
N GLN A 276 0.29 -11.19 -9.85
CA GLN A 276 0.67 -9.97 -9.14
C GLN A 276 1.04 -8.86 -10.14
N THR A 277 1.82 -9.17 -11.17
CA THR A 277 2.17 -8.19 -12.21
C THR A 277 0.94 -7.67 -12.94
N TYR A 278 0.00 -8.56 -13.28
CA TYR A 278 -1.28 -8.18 -13.88
C TYR A 278 -2.05 -7.21 -13.00
N MET A 279 -2.18 -7.52 -11.70
CA MET A 279 -2.86 -6.67 -10.72
C MET A 279 -2.19 -5.29 -10.62
N ILE A 280 -0.89 -5.25 -10.39
CA ILE A 280 -0.06 -4.02 -10.30
C ILE A 280 -0.22 -3.13 -11.54
N VAL A 281 -0.14 -3.72 -12.73
CA VAL A 281 -0.21 -2.97 -14.00
C VAL A 281 -1.64 -2.50 -14.24
N LYS A 282 -2.65 -3.35 -14.05
CA LYS A 282 -4.06 -2.96 -14.21
C LYS A 282 -4.48 -1.86 -13.25
N GLU A 283 -4.06 -1.93 -12.00
CA GLU A 283 -4.32 -0.89 -11.01
C GLU A 283 -3.82 0.46 -11.50
N ARG A 284 -2.58 0.52 -11.99
CA ARG A 284 -2.00 1.75 -12.53
C ARG A 284 -2.79 2.26 -13.74
N LEU A 285 -3.27 1.38 -14.61
CA LEU A 285 -4.13 1.79 -15.72
C LEU A 285 -5.49 2.32 -15.26
N VAL A 286 -6.07 1.76 -14.20
CA VAL A 286 -7.31 2.27 -13.58
C VAL A 286 -7.05 3.66 -12.99
N GLU A 287 -5.98 3.84 -12.22
CA GLU A 287 -5.61 5.15 -11.66
C GLU A 287 -5.34 6.17 -12.78
N ALA A 288 -4.62 5.80 -13.83
CA ALA A 288 -4.41 6.67 -14.99
C ALA A 288 -5.74 7.06 -15.64
N TYR A 289 -6.69 6.12 -15.79
CA TYR A 289 -8.02 6.42 -16.33
C TYR A 289 -8.85 7.35 -15.42
N ASP A 290 -8.79 7.17 -14.10
CA ASP A 290 -9.50 8.02 -13.15
C ASP A 290 -8.98 9.46 -13.20
N ASN A 291 -7.65 9.65 -13.21
CA ASN A 291 -7.03 10.97 -13.35
C ASN A 291 -7.30 11.58 -14.74
N TRP A 292 -7.31 10.77 -15.80
CA TRP A 292 -7.73 11.22 -17.13
C TRP A 292 -9.17 11.74 -17.12
N LYS A 293 -10.08 11.01 -16.48
CA LYS A 293 -11.49 11.38 -16.35
C LYS A 293 -11.63 12.69 -15.57
N LYS A 294 -10.89 12.87 -14.47
CA LYS A 294 -10.84 14.14 -13.72
C LYS A 294 -10.36 15.29 -14.60
N ALA A 295 -9.29 15.10 -15.38
CA ALA A 295 -8.79 16.12 -16.31
C ALA A 295 -9.86 16.54 -17.34
N ALA A 296 -10.56 15.56 -17.92
CA ALA A 296 -11.64 15.83 -18.88
C ALA A 296 -12.82 16.57 -18.23
N GLU A 297 -13.20 16.21 -16.99
CA GLU A 297 -14.24 16.91 -16.24
C GLU A 297 -13.83 18.36 -15.90
N PHE A 298 -12.58 18.58 -15.49
CA PHE A 298 -12.05 19.91 -15.18
C PHE A 298 -12.00 20.80 -16.43
N MET A 299 -11.63 20.23 -17.58
CA MET A 299 -11.72 20.93 -18.86
C MET A 299 -13.14 21.38 -19.18
N ASN A 300 -14.13 20.50 -18.99
CA ASN A 300 -15.54 20.81 -19.28
C ASN A 300 -16.12 21.89 -18.33
N LYS A 301 -15.63 21.94 -17.09
CA LYS A 301 -16.08 22.88 -16.05
C LYS A 301 -15.23 24.17 -15.98
N ASN A 302 -14.22 24.33 -16.84
CA ASN A 302 -13.22 25.40 -16.77
C ASN A 302 -12.57 25.53 -15.37
N GLN A 303 -12.29 24.39 -14.73
CA GLN A 303 -11.61 24.33 -13.44
C GLN A 303 -10.08 24.39 -13.61
N THR A 304 -9.39 24.76 -12.54
CA THR A 304 -7.92 24.75 -12.50
C THR A 304 -7.39 23.30 -12.47
N ASP A 305 -6.07 23.15 -12.68
CA ASP A 305 -5.33 21.89 -12.44
C ASP A 305 -5.54 20.75 -13.44
N VAL A 306 -6.10 21.04 -14.62
CA VAL A 306 -6.13 20.09 -15.75
C VAL A 306 -4.74 19.55 -16.07
N GLU A 307 -3.72 20.42 -16.07
CA GLU A 307 -2.33 20.05 -16.32
C GLU A 307 -1.78 19.07 -15.29
N TYR A 308 -2.19 19.18 -14.03
CA TYR A 308 -1.75 18.26 -12.98
C TYR A 308 -2.34 16.87 -13.22
N GLU A 309 -3.63 16.80 -13.52
CA GLU A 309 -4.30 15.53 -13.82
C GLU A 309 -3.76 14.89 -15.11
N ILE A 310 -3.38 15.68 -16.12
CA ILE A 310 -2.66 15.21 -17.32
C ILE A 310 -1.28 14.65 -16.95
N ALA A 311 -0.50 15.37 -16.13
CA ALA A 311 0.81 14.91 -15.67
C ALA A 311 0.70 13.60 -14.90
N TYR A 312 -0.24 13.51 -13.96
CA TYR A 312 -0.49 12.29 -13.19
C TYR A 312 -0.85 11.11 -14.09
N THR A 313 -1.80 11.32 -15.01
CA THR A 313 -2.21 10.31 -16.00
C THR A 313 -1.02 9.80 -16.81
N THR A 314 -0.18 10.74 -17.28
CA THR A 314 1.01 10.46 -18.10
C THR A 314 2.01 9.60 -17.33
N GLU A 315 2.36 10.01 -16.11
CA GLU A 315 3.35 9.30 -15.29
C GLU A 315 2.83 7.96 -14.78
N ARG A 316 1.52 7.86 -14.50
CA ARG A 316 0.91 6.61 -14.05
C ARG A 316 0.86 5.57 -15.17
N LEU A 317 0.57 6.01 -16.40
CA LEU A 317 0.67 5.16 -17.60
C LEU A 317 2.12 4.70 -17.83
N TYR A 318 3.10 5.60 -17.67
CA TYR A 318 4.52 5.24 -17.77
C TYR A 318 4.95 4.22 -16.71
N SER A 319 4.45 4.37 -15.49
CA SER A 319 4.63 3.41 -14.40
C SER A 319 4.03 2.05 -14.78
N ALA A 320 2.80 2.00 -15.31
CA ALA A 320 2.19 0.75 -15.78
C ALA A 320 3.09 0.03 -16.81
N TYR A 321 3.70 0.78 -17.73
CA TYR A 321 4.66 0.23 -18.69
C TYR A 321 5.93 -0.30 -18.04
N SER A 322 6.47 0.42 -17.07
CA SER A 322 7.67 -0.01 -16.36
C SER A 322 7.40 -1.28 -15.54
N TRP A 323 6.25 -1.38 -14.88
CA TRP A 323 5.88 -2.56 -14.08
C TRP A 323 5.59 -3.81 -14.91
N SER A 324 5.21 -3.66 -16.17
CA SER A 324 5.01 -4.80 -17.09
C SER A 324 6.26 -5.65 -17.32
N TYR A 325 7.46 -5.14 -16.99
CA TYR A 325 8.71 -5.89 -17.12
C TYR A 325 8.81 -7.09 -16.15
N PHE A 326 7.94 -7.18 -15.14
CA PHE A 326 7.86 -8.35 -14.27
C PHE A 326 7.17 -9.56 -14.90
N PHE A 327 6.43 -9.41 -16.00
CA PHE A 327 5.79 -10.55 -16.67
C PHE A 327 6.82 -11.56 -17.16
N ASN A 328 6.54 -12.86 -17.00
CA ASN A 328 7.39 -13.97 -17.42
C ASN A 328 8.81 -13.96 -16.82
N THR A 329 9.00 -13.32 -15.67
CA THR A 329 10.30 -13.30 -14.95
C THR A 329 10.46 -14.50 -14.01
N SER A 330 9.34 -15.10 -13.58
CA SER A 330 9.33 -16.27 -12.70
C SER A 330 9.49 -17.56 -13.48
N LYS A 331 10.08 -18.57 -12.82
CA LYS A 331 10.19 -19.95 -13.34
C LYS A 331 9.09 -20.87 -12.81
N GLU A 332 8.34 -20.42 -11.82
CA GLU A 332 7.21 -21.18 -11.26
C GLU A 332 6.04 -21.19 -12.25
N GLN A 333 5.28 -22.27 -12.25
CA GLN A 333 3.97 -22.31 -12.89
C GLN A 333 2.89 -22.53 -11.85
N ILE A 334 1.78 -21.81 -11.97
CA ILE A 334 0.61 -22.05 -11.13
C ILE A 334 -0.61 -22.27 -12.02
N ILE A 335 -1.48 -23.17 -11.58
CA ILE A 335 -2.80 -23.31 -12.17
C ILE A 335 -3.70 -22.29 -11.49
N ILE A 336 -3.95 -21.18 -12.18
CA ILE A 336 -4.93 -20.19 -11.71
C ILE A 336 -6.33 -20.73 -12.01
N ASP A 337 -6.91 -21.40 -11.02
CA ASP A 337 -8.31 -21.83 -11.07
C ASP A 337 -9.23 -20.60 -10.93
N GLU A 338 -10.10 -20.40 -11.92
CA GLU A 338 -11.07 -19.31 -11.92
C GLU A 338 -12.07 -19.44 -10.75
N GLN A 339 -12.40 -20.66 -10.33
CA GLN A 339 -13.24 -20.89 -9.16
C GLN A 339 -12.53 -20.47 -7.88
N ALA A 340 -11.25 -20.84 -7.72
CA ALA A 340 -10.43 -20.40 -6.60
C ALA A 340 -10.29 -18.87 -6.55
N LEU A 341 -10.10 -18.20 -7.69
CA LEU A 341 -10.11 -16.73 -7.77
C LEU A 341 -11.45 -16.14 -7.31
N GLN A 342 -12.56 -16.71 -7.79
CA GLN A 342 -13.89 -16.26 -7.41
C GLN A 342 -14.13 -16.40 -5.91
N ASP A 343 -13.81 -17.55 -5.34
CA ASP A 343 -14.01 -17.84 -3.92
C ASP A 343 -13.13 -16.95 -3.05
N SER A 344 -11.88 -16.73 -3.46
CA SER A 344 -10.94 -15.84 -2.78
C SER A 344 -11.37 -14.38 -2.83
N CYS A 345 -11.86 -13.90 -3.97
CA CYS A 345 -12.49 -12.59 -4.10
C CYS A 345 -13.68 -12.45 -3.14
N LYS A 346 -14.63 -13.40 -3.14
CA LYS A 346 -15.82 -13.36 -2.27
C LYS A 346 -15.45 -13.38 -0.78
N MET A 347 -14.50 -14.23 -0.39
CA MET A 347 -14.05 -14.35 0.99
C MET A 347 -13.39 -13.04 1.45
N THR A 348 -12.43 -12.53 0.68
CA THR A 348 -11.71 -11.28 1.00
C THR A 348 -12.67 -10.08 1.05
N LEU A 349 -13.65 -10.04 0.15
CA LEU A 349 -14.68 -9.01 0.11
C LEU A 349 -15.60 -9.07 1.34
N SER A 350 -16.02 -10.27 1.76
CA SER A 350 -16.78 -10.47 3.01
C SER A 350 -15.97 -10.04 4.23
N GLU A 351 -14.68 -10.36 4.26
CA GLU A 351 -13.75 -9.96 5.31
C GLU A 351 -13.58 -8.44 5.39
N ALA A 352 -13.40 -7.76 4.25
CA ALA A 352 -13.31 -6.30 4.20
C ALA A 352 -14.60 -5.63 4.72
N GLN A 353 -15.77 -6.16 4.33
CA GLN A 353 -17.07 -5.67 4.80
C GLN A 353 -17.26 -5.83 6.29
N GLU A 354 -16.98 -7.02 6.83
CA GLU A 354 -17.13 -7.27 8.26
C GLU A 354 -16.31 -6.26 9.06
N ARG A 355 -15.05 -6.03 8.66
CA ARG A 355 -14.16 -5.07 9.30
C ARG A 355 -14.68 -3.64 9.20
N LEU A 356 -15.20 -3.23 8.05
CA LEU A 356 -15.77 -1.89 7.86
C LEU A 356 -17.00 -1.68 8.75
N GLU A 357 -17.90 -2.67 8.81
CA GLU A 357 -19.09 -2.60 9.65
C GLU A 357 -18.71 -2.62 11.14
N TYR A 358 -17.72 -3.41 11.52
CA TYR A 358 -17.17 -3.40 12.87
C TYR A 358 -16.60 -2.02 13.23
N PHE A 359 -15.82 -1.40 12.33
CA PHE A 359 -15.30 -0.05 12.52
C PHE A 359 -16.44 0.95 12.72
N LYS A 360 -17.47 0.94 11.86
CA LYS A 360 -18.62 1.85 11.96
C LYS A 360 -19.39 1.70 13.28
N ILE A 361 -19.47 0.49 13.83
CA ILE A 361 -20.09 0.25 15.14
C ILE A 361 -19.27 0.88 16.27
N LEU A 362 -17.94 0.73 16.23
CA LEU A 362 -17.06 1.32 17.25
C LEU A 362 -16.96 2.84 17.12
N TYR A 363 -17.03 3.36 15.90
CA TYR A 363 -16.75 4.74 15.55
C TYR A 363 -17.87 5.29 14.65
N PRO A 364 -19.04 5.65 15.22
CA PRO A 364 -20.25 6.00 14.47
C PRO A 364 -20.22 7.39 13.79
N TYR A 365 -19.08 8.07 13.81
CA TYR A 365 -18.90 9.37 13.17
C TYR A 365 -18.26 9.22 11.79
N PRO A 366 -18.47 10.15 10.84
CA PRO A 366 -17.80 10.10 9.55
C PRO A 366 -16.28 10.23 9.72
N PHE A 367 -15.53 9.23 9.27
CA PHE A 367 -14.07 9.28 9.18
C PHE A 367 -13.66 9.56 7.73
N PRO A 368 -13.12 10.75 7.41
CA PRO A 368 -12.70 11.10 6.05
C PRO A 368 -11.74 10.07 5.43
N PHE A 369 -10.90 9.44 6.27
CA PHE A 369 -9.94 8.44 5.85
C PHE A 369 -10.57 7.17 5.24
N LEU A 370 -11.85 6.90 5.48
CA LEU A 370 -12.55 5.74 4.92
C LEU A 370 -13.14 5.98 3.52
N GLU A 371 -13.01 7.18 2.96
CA GLU A 371 -13.52 7.46 1.62
C GLU A 371 -12.80 6.62 0.55
N THR A 372 -11.47 6.52 0.63
CA THR A 372 -10.67 5.67 -0.27
C THR A 372 -11.04 4.20 -0.10
N THR A 373 -11.13 3.73 1.14
CA THR A 373 -11.51 2.36 1.46
C THR A 373 -12.90 2.00 0.93
N THR A 374 -13.88 2.89 1.09
CA THR A 374 -15.24 2.69 0.59
C THR A 374 -15.25 2.62 -0.93
N THR A 375 -14.42 3.42 -1.58
CA THR A 375 -14.23 3.41 -3.03
C THR A 375 -13.63 2.08 -3.50
N GLU A 376 -12.59 1.59 -2.84
CA GLU A 376 -11.97 0.29 -3.16
C GLU A 376 -12.96 -0.87 -2.94
N LEU A 377 -13.75 -0.83 -1.87
CA LEU A 377 -14.78 -1.85 -1.63
C LEU A 377 -15.86 -1.85 -2.70
N GLN A 378 -16.30 -0.65 -3.13
CA GLN A 378 -17.26 -0.50 -4.23
C GLN A 378 -16.70 -1.03 -5.54
N ARG A 379 -15.43 -0.73 -5.86
CA ARG A 379 -14.73 -1.29 -7.03
C ARG A 379 -14.68 -2.81 -6.96
N ALA A 380 -14.38 -3.38 -5.80
CA ALA A 380 -14.34 -4.84 -5.63
C ALA A 380 -15.69 -5.49 -5.97
N TYR A 381 -16.81 -4.91 -5.53
CA TYR A 381 -18.15 -5.37 -5.90
C TYR A 381 -18.45 -5.23 -7.39
N GLU A 382 -18.05 -4.12 -8.01
CA GLU A 382 -18.21 -3.91 -9.46
C GLU A 382 -17.44 -4.97 -10.26
N GLN A 383 -16.20 -5.27 -9.86
CA GLN A 383 -15.39 -6.30 -10.50
C GLN A 383 -15.96 -7.71 -10.26
N LEU A 384 -16.49 -8.00 -9.06
CA LEU A 384 -17.19 -9.26 -8.79
C LEU A 384 -18.40 -9.43 -9.72
N ASN A 385 -19.22 -8.39 -9.88
CA ASN A 385 -20.39 -8.41 -10.76
C ASN A 385 -20.03 -8.52 -12.25
N ALA A 386 -18.85 -8.03 -12.63
CA ALA A 386 -18.29 -8.14 -13.97
C ALA A 386 -17.55 -9.47 -14.22
N ASN A 387 -17.54 -10.40 -13.25
CA ASN A 387 -16.75 -11.64 -13.26
C ASN A 387 -15.23 -11.42 -13.42
N ASN A 388 -14.72 -10.23 -13.07
CA ASN A 388 -13.29 -9.94 -13.05
C ASN A 388 -12.70 -10.26 -11.67
N PHE A 389 -12.58 -11.54 -11.36
CA PHE A 389 -12.20 -11.98 -10.01
C PHE A 389 -10.78 -11.58 -9.60
N LYS A 390 -9.86 -11.42 -10.56
CA LYS A 390 -8.49 -10.94 -10.31
C LYS A 390 -8.51 -9.51 -9.76
N MET A 391 -9.22 -8.61 -10.42
CA MET A 391 -9.33 -7.22 -9.95
C MET A 391 -10.23 -7.10 -8.72
N CYS A 392 -11.26 -7.94 -8.58
CA CYS A 392 -12.02 -8.02 -7.33
C CYS A 392 -11.10 -8.35 -6.15
N LEU A 393 -10.26 -9.40 -6.27
CA LEU A 393 -9.34 -9.81 -5.22
C LEU A 393 -8.38 -8.67 -4.85
N LEU A 394 -7.81 -7.96 -5.83
CA LEU A 394 -6.96 -6.79 -5.61
C LEU A 394 -7.69 -5.71 -4.78
N HIS A 395 -8.83 -5.22 -5.27
CA HIS A 395 -9.56 -4.13 -4.62
C HIS A 395 -10.08 -4.52 -3.23
N ALA A 396 -10.55 -5.77 -3.07
CA ALA A 396 -10.97 -6.28 -1.76
C ALA A 396 -9.78 -6.36 -0.78
N SER A 397 -8.61 -6.82 -1.24
CA SER A 397 -7.38 -6.90 -0.45
C SER A 397 -6.90 -5.52 0.00
N LYS A 398 -6.97 -4.50 -0.88
CA LYS A 398 -6.65 -3.11 -0.53
C LYS A 398 -7.62 -2.55 0.50
N ALA A 399 -8.93 -2.67 0.26
CA ALA A 399 -9.95 -2.19 1.19
C ALA A 399 -9.78 -2.84 2.58
N LYS A 400 -9.59 -4.17 2.63
CA LYS A 400 -9.29 -4.90 3.87
C LYS A 400 -8.05 -4.36 4.58
N SER A 401 -6.95 -4.18 3.85
CA SER A 401 -5.67 -3.70 4.41
C SER A 401 -5.76 -2.28 4.98
N GLU A 402 -6.47 -1.39 4.29
CA GLU A 402 -6.70 -0.01 4.76
C GLU A 402 -7.53 0.01 6.05
N ILE A 403 -8.61 -0.76 6.12
CA ILE A 403 -9.44 -0.84 7.33
C ILE A 403 -8.62 -1.43 8.48
N ASP A 404 -7.83 -2.48 8.21
CA ASP A 404 -6.96 -3.09 9.22
C ASP A 404 -5.87 -2.13 9.70
N ALA A 405 -5.34 -1.26 8.84
CA ALA A 405 -4.42 -0.20 9.23
C ALA A 405 -5.12 0.78 10.19
N VAL A 406 -6.29 1.30 9.81
CA VAL A 406 -7.05 2.26 10.62
C VAL A 406 -7.49 1.68 11.96
N LEU A 407 -8.02 0.46 11.98
CA LEU A 407 -8.41 -0.24 13.22
C LEU A 407 -7.24 -0.45 14.16
N SER A 408 -6.03 -0.60 13.61
CA SER A 408 -4.80 -0.76 14.40
C SER A 408 -4.30 0.56 15.00
N THR A 409 -4.65 1.72 14.43
CA THR A 409 -4.07 3.03 14.81
C THR A 409 -5.00 3.92 15.64
N VAL A 410 -6.31 3.73 15.54
CA VAL A 410 -7.32 4.66 16.07
C VAL A 410 -7.20 5.02 17.56
N ASN A 411 -6.57 4.18 18.38
CA ASN A 411 -6.36 4.43 19.81
C ASN A 411 -4.88 4.58 20.21
N LEU A 412 -3.97 4.75 19.25
CA LEU A 412 -2.53 4.82 19.49
C LEU A 412 -2.01 6.26 19.43
N GLU A 413 -1.06 6.56 20.32
CA GLU A 413 -0.24 7.77 20.28
C GLU A 413 0.96 7.60 19.33
N ASP A 414 1.60 8.70 18.92
CA ASP A 414 2.68 8.69 17.91
C ASP A 414 3.86 7.75 18.20
N GLU A 415 4.24 7.59 19.48
CA GLU A 415 5.30 6.67 19.90
C GLU A 415 4.88 5.20 19.70
N GLN A 416 3.60 4.90 19.98
CA GLN A 416 3.03 3.57 19.80
C GLN A 416 2.79 3.24 18.32
N LEU A 417 2.59 4.25 17.47
CA LEU A 417 2.52 4.07 16.01
C LEU A 417 3.84 3.55 15.44
N GLU A 418 4.97 4.04 15.96
CA GLU A 418 6.29 3.58 15.54
C GLU A 418 6.58 2.14 15.99
N GLU A 419 6.26 1.80 17.24
CA GLU A 419 6.31 0.42 17.74
C GLU A 419 5.42 -0.48 16.87
N LEU A 420 4.18 -0.04 16.58
CA LEU A 420 3.24 -0.82 15.76
C LEU A 420 3.78 -1.06 14.36
N LEU A 421 4.33 -0.04 13.72
CA LEU A 421 4.90 -0.15 12.38
C LEU A 421 6.07 -1.13 12.36
N ASN A 422 6.97 -1.05 13.34
CA ASN A 422 8.10 -1.98 13.44
C ASN A 422 7.62 -3.43 13.61
N VAL A 423 6.63 -3.69 14.46
CA VAL A 423 6.08 -5.05 14.59
C VAL A 423 5.42 -5.50 13.30
N LYS A 424 4.66 -4.65 12.60
CA LYS A 424 4.07 -5.01 11.30
C LYS A 424 5.15 -5.34 10.27
N LEU A 425 6.23 -4.56 10.21
CA LEU A 425 7.35 -4.83 9.31
C LEU A 425 8.02 -6.18 9.61
N GLU A 426 8.19 -6.54 10.88
CA GLU A 426 8.72 -7.86 11.24
C GLU A 426 7.76 -9.01 10.88
N LEU A 427 6.45 -8.82 11.02
CA LEU A 427 5.48 -9.83 10.58
C LEU A 427 5.47 -10.01 9.07
N VAL A 428 5.53 -8.91 8.32
CA VAL A 428 5.69 -8.95 6.86
C VAL A 428 6.98 -9.68 6.50
N LYS A 429 8.09 -9.39 7.19
CA LYS A 429 9.37 -10.09 7.00
C LYS A 429 9.21 -11.60 7.19
N GLN A 430 8.55 -12.03 8.27
CA GLN A 430 8.30 -13.45 8.56
C GLN A 430 7.45 -14.12 7.48
N VAL A 431 6.40 -13.44 7.01
CA VAL A 431 5.56 -13.95 5.91
C VAL A 431 6.39 -14.12 4.64
N ILE A 432 7.17 -13.11 4.26
CA ILE A 432 8.04 -13.20 3.08
C ILE A 432 9.04 -14.34 3.23
N LEU A 433 9.70 -14.48 4.38
CA LEU A 433 10.62 -15.60 4.64
C LEU A 433 9.94 -16.97 4.48
N LYS A 434 8.70 -17.10 4.96
CA LYS A 434 7.89 -18.31 4.76
C LYS A 434 7.61 -18.57 3.28
N GLN A 435 7.28 -17.54 2.50
CA GLN A 435 7.13 -17.67 1.05
C GLN A 435 8.42 -18.18 0.40
N GLN A 436 9.59 -17.66 0.81
CA GLN A 436 10.88 -18.10 0.28
C GLN A 436 11.17 -19.57 0.60
N MET A 437 10.80 -20.04 1.80
CA MET A 437 10.93 -21.45 2.17
C MET A 437 10.07 -22.36 1.27
N ASN A 438 8.97 -21.84 0.74
CA ASN A 438 8.10 -22.51 -0.22
C ASN A 438 8.53 -22.31 -1.69
N GLY A 439 9.68 -21.69 -1.93
CA GLY A 439 10.19 -21.42 -3.28
C GLY A 439 9.54 -20.24 -3.99
N LEU A 440 8.71 -19.46 -3.29
CA LEU A 440 8.00 -18.28 -3.82
C LEU A 440 8.70 -16.98 -3.40
N PHE A 441 8.49 -15.92 -4.17
CA PHE A 441 8.88 -14.56 -3.76
C PHE A 441 7.78 -13.55 -4.14
N PRO A 442 7.07 -12.97 -3.16
CA PRO A 442 5.94 -12.08 -3.44
C PRO A 442 6.46 -10.71 -3.92
N ILE A 443 6.46 -10.49 -5.23
CA ILE A 443 7.01 -9.26 -5.83
C ILE A 443 6.27 -8.01 -5.35
N GLU A 444 4.95 -8.08 -5.22
CA GLU A 444 4.11 -6.97 -4.76
C GLU A 444 4.29 -6.76 -3.26
N GLY A 445 4.20 -7.85 -2.49
CA GLY A 445 4.36 -7.84 -1.05
C GLY A 445 5.72 -7.30 -0.59
N TYR A 446 6.82 -7.75 -1.21
CA TYR A 446 8.16 -7.24 -0.91
C TYR A 446 8.33 -5.76 -1.32
N SER A 447 7.75 -5.35 -2.45
CA SER A 447 7.78 -3.94 -2.87
C SER A 447 7.13 -3.05 -1.81
N TYR A 448 5.91 -3.38 -1.38
CA TYR A 448 5.24 -2.62 -0.31
C TYR A 448 5.97 -2.69 1.03
N TYR A 449 6.61 -3.82 1.37
CA TYR A 449 7.46 -3.93 2.55
C TYR A 449 8.64 -2.94 2.51
N GLU A 450 9.32 -2.87 1.37
CA GLU A 450 10.45 -1.96 1.18
C GLU A 450 10.02 -0.51 1.35
N TYR A 451 8.91 -0.12 0.73
CA TYR A 451 8.43 1.26 0.82
C TYR A 451 7.83 1.60 2.18
N ALA A 452 7.18 0.66 2.85
CA ALA A 452 6.73 0.85 4.23
C ALA A 452 7.92 1.19 5.16
N LYS A 453 9.08 0.53 4.98
CA LYS A 453 10.31 0.88 5.70
C LYS A 453 10.80 2.29 5.36
N ALA A 454 10.78 2.68 4.08
CA ALA A 454 11.19 4.02 3.67
C ALA A 454 10.28 5.10 4.29
N LEU A 455 8.96 4.87 4.26
CA LEU A 455 7.94 5.77 4.81
C LEU A 455 7.96 5.85 6.33
N SER A 456 8.45 4.84 7.04
CA SER A 456 8.53 4.85 8.52
C SER A 456 9.20 6.10 9.11
N LYS A 457 10.07 6.74 8.33
CA LYS A 457 10.84 7.95 8.72
C LYS A 457 10.13 9.26 8.42
N THR A 458 9.21 9.27 7.45
CA THR A 458 8.64 10.52 6.89
C THR A 458 7.12 10.58 6.99
N ASP A 459 6.43 9.44 6.90
CA ASP A 459 4.97 9.31 6.91
C ASP A 459 4.59 7.94 7.51
N LYS A 460 4.49 7.90 8.84
CA LYS A 460 4.20 6.68 9.61
C LYS A 460 2.85 6.06 9.26
N ILE A 461 1.83 6.89 8.98
CA ILE A 461 0.48 6.40 8.65
C ILE A 461 0.49 5.71 7.30
N SER A 462 1.09 6.31 6.28
CA SER A 462 1.28 5.64 4.99
C SER A 462 2.15 4.39 5.16
N GLY A 463 3.22 4.46 5.95
CA GLY A 463 4.05 3.28 6.27
C GLY A 463 3.23 2.12 6.85
N LEU A 464 2.26 2.41 7.72
CA LEU A 464 1.35 1.40 8.27
C LEU A 464 0.40 0.81 7.23
N ILE A 465 -0.18 1.62 6.35
CA ILE A 465 -1.01 1.12 5.24
C ILE A 465 -0.19 0.22 4.32
N TYR A 466 0.99 0.68 3.89
CA TYR A 466 1.87 -0.10 3.01
C TYR A 466 2.37 -1.37 3.69
N SER A 467 2.58 -1.38 5.01
CA SER A 467 2.89 -2.62 5.73
C SER A 467 1.72 -3.62 5.70
N GLN A 468 0.47 -3.15 5.69
CA GLN A 468 -0.69 -4.02 5.57
C GLN A 468 -0.89 -4.52 4.16
N TYR A 469 -0.70 -3.68 3.14
CA TYR A 469 -0.63 -4.15 1.76
C TYR A 469 0.46 -5.21 1.61
N ALA A 470 1.65 -4.96 2.14
CA ALA A 470 2.75 -5.92 2.09
C ALA A 470 2.37 -7.26 2.70
N LEU A 471 1.67 -7.24 3.84
CA LEU A 471 1.23 -8.44 4.54
C LEU A 471 0.17 -9.23 3.76
N GLU A 472 -0.81 -8.53 3.19
CA GLU A 472 -1.90 -9.14 2.43
C GLU A 472 -1.37 -9.72 1.10
N PHE A 473 -0.62 -8.92 0.33
CA PHE A 473 -0.10 -9.33 -0.98
C PHE A 473 1.06 -10.33 -0.90
N SER A 474 1.69 -10.50 0.27
CA SER A 474 2.67 -11.58 0.50
C SER A 474 2.03 -12.95 0.77
N ASN A 475 0.72 -13.01 1.00
CA ASN A 475 0.00 -14.25 1.33
C ASN A 475 -0.99 -14.69 0.23
N LEU A 476 -0.86 -14.16 -0.98
CA LEU A 476 -1.78 -14.51 -2.07
C LEU A 476 -1.71 -16.01 -2.46
N ASP A 477 -0.61 -16.69 -2.17
CA ASP A 477 -0.44 -18.13 -2.39
C ASP A 477 -1.47 -18.98 -1.64
N LEU A 478 -1.97 -18.52 -0.49
CA LEU A 478 -2.97 -19.22 0.32
C LEU A 478 -4.28 -19.50 -0.45
N TYR A 479 -4.50 -18.78 -1.54
CA TYR A 479 -5.70 -18.86 -2.37
C TYR A 479 -5.57 -19.83 -3.55
N PHE A 480 -4.38 -20.37 -3.82
CA PHE A 480 -4.10 -21.13 -5.04
C PHE A 480 -3.35 -22.44 -4.76
N ASN A 481 -3.63 -23.45 -5.59
CA ASN A 481 -2.89 -24.71 -5.56
C ASN A 481 -1.60 -24.56 -6.38
N ILE A 482 -0.45 -24.64 -5.71
CA ILE A 482 0.87 -24.59 -6.34
C ILE A 482 1.22 -25.98 -6.89
N VAL A 483 1.62 -26.05 -8.15
CA VAL A 483 2.09 -27.29 -8.79
C VAL A 483 3.55 -27.11 -9.20
N GLU A 484 4.46 -27.90 -8.65
CA GLU A 484 5.85 -27.92 -9.11
C GLU A 484 5.94 -28.69 -10.44
N GLU A 485 6.20 -28.02 -11.56
CA GLU A 485 6.55 -28.70 -12.81
C GLU A 485 7.83 -28.16 -13.46
N LYS A 486 8.71 -29.10 -13.85
CA LYS A 486 9.95 -28.85 -14.59
C LYS A 486 9.63 -28.81 -16.09
N THR A 487 9.57 -27.65 -16.75
CA THR A 487 10.33 -27.35 -18.01
C THR A 487 9.96 -26.04 -18.74
N SER A 488 11.02 -25.53 -19.41
CA SER A 488 11.18 -24.54 -20.47
C SER A 488 10.05 -23.56 -20.86
N LEU A 489 10.30 -22.29 -20.53
CA LEU A 489 9.64 -21.09 -21.06
C LEU A 489 9.93 -20.87 -22.55
N GLU A 490 8.89 -20.91 -23.40
CA GLU A 490 8.87 -20.18 -24.67
C GLU A 490 8.16 -18.83 -24.47
N LYS A 491 8.78 -17.78 -25.02
CA LYS A 491 8.48 -16.35 -24.79
C LYS A 491 7.28 -15.86 -25.60
N VAL A 492 6.56 -14.90 -25.03
CA VAL A 492 5.83 -13.86 -25.81
C VAL A 492 6.28 -12.48 -25.32
N ILE A 493 7.01 -11.76 -26.18
CA ILE A 493 7.27 -10.32 -26.07
C ILE A 493 6.24 -9.65 -26.97
N TYR A 494 5.21 -9.02 -26.41
CA TYR A 494 4.30 -8.16 -27.18
C TYR A 494 3.86 -6.87 -26.47
N PHE A 495 4.37 -6.59 -25.27
CA PHE A 495 4.02 -5.36 -24.55
C PHE A 495 4.92 -4.16 -24.92
N ILE A 496 6.14 -4.42 -25.39
CA ILE A 496 7.21 -3.41 -25.50
C ILE A 496 7.20 -2.65 -26.85
N GLU A 497 6.66 -3.23 -27.92
CA GLU A 497 6.79 -2.65 -29.27
C GLU A 497 5.77 -1.54 -29.60
N ASP A 498 4.65 -1.45 -28.87
CA ASP A 498 3.64 -0.40 -29.08
C ASP A 498 3.58 0.67 -27.99
N GLY A 499 4.54 0.67 -27.06
CA GLY A 499 4.71 1.73 -26.07
C GLY A 499 4.88 3.09 -26.74
N TYR A 500 3.90 3.98 -26.53
CA TYR A 500 3.83 5.34 -27.07
C TYR A 500 5.15 6.14 -26.92
N PHE A 501 5.91 5.89 -25.86
CA PHE A 501 7.16 6.60 -25.56
C PHE A 501 8.38 6.09 -26.34
N ASN A 502 8.44 4.81 -26.73
CA ASN A 502 9.55 4.29 -27.56
C ASN A 502 9.54 4.90 -28.97
N LYS A 503 8.35 5.20 -29.53
CA LYS A 503 8.22 5.86 -30.86
C LYS A 503 8.69 7.32 -30.86
N LYS A 504 8.72 8.02 -29.72
CA LYS A 504 9.25 9.40 -29.59
C LYS A 504 10.75 9.45 -29.24
N LEU A 505 11.27 8.52 -28.45
CA LEU A 505 12.70 8.39 -28.14
C LEU A 505 13.54 8.00 -29.38
N ASN A 506 13.06 7.02 -30.17
CA ASN A 506 13.75 6.59 -31.40
C ASN A 506 13.73 7.63 -32.53
N LYS A 507 12.85 8.64 -32.48
CA LYS A 507 12.84 9.73 -33.46
C LYS A 507 13.86 10.84 -33.17
N LYS A 508 14.44 10.88 -31.95
CA LYS A 508 15.44 11.90 -31.57
C LYS A 508 16.84 11.33 -31.32
N THR A 509 16.98 10.04 -31.06
CA THR A 509 18.28 9.38 -30.88
C THR A 509 18.41 8.27 -31.91
N GLY A 510 19.26 8.48 -32.93
CA GLY A 510 19.52 7.49 -33.97
C GLY A 510 20.38 6.33 -33.47
N THR A 511 19.91 5.58 -32.48
CA THR A 511 20.61 4.44 -31.90
C THR A 511 19.69 3.22 -31.85
N SER A 512 19.93 2.30 -32.79
CA SER A 512 19.35 0.95 -32.84
C SER A 512 19.66 0.16 -31.57
N THR A 513 18.65 -0.42 -30.95
CA THR A 513 18.69 -1.38 -29.84
C THR A 513 19.11 -2.79 -30.30
N ASP A 514 20.25 -2.92 -31.00
CA ASP A 514 20.78 -4.21 -31.46
C ASP A 514 21.72 -4.92 -30.46
N ILE A 515 21.83 -4.46 -29.21
CA ILE A 515 22.89 -4.94 -28.30
C ILE A 515 22.49 -6.20 -27.49
N TYR A 516 21.22 -6.60 -27.42
CA TYR A 516 20.80 -7.74 -26.58
C TYR A 516 20.55 -9.08 -27.30
N ARG A 517 21.00 -9.25 -28.56
CA ARG A 517 20.74 -10.48 -29.35
C ARG A 517 21.94 -11.38 -29.63
N LYS A 518 23.13 -11.12 -29.06
CA LYS A 518 24.29 -12.02 -29.18
C LYS A 518 24.84 -12.37 -27.81
N ASN A 519 24.39 -13.50 -27.26
CA ASN A 519 25.20 -14.40 -26.41
C ASN A 519 24.42 -15.66 -25.95
N HIS A 520 23.67 -16.29 -26.86
CA HIS A 520 23.29 -17.70 -26.71
C HIS A 520 23.09 -18.29 -28.09
N ASN A 521 24.19 -18.75 -28.69
CA ASN A 521 24.24 -19.81 -29.69
C ASN A 521 25.69 -19.98 -30.12
N GLN A 522 26.46 -20.76 -29.36
CA GLN A 522 27.63 -21.49 -29.86
C GLN A 522 28.12 -22.42 -28.75
N THR A 523 27.67 -23.67 -28.78
CA THR A 523 28.43 -24.91 -28.50
C THR A 523 27.46 -26.07 -28.67
N ASN A 524 27.49 -26.68 -29.86
CA ASN A 524 27.18 -28.09 -30.11
C ASN A 524 27.68 -28.39 -31.53
N ASP A 525 28.98 -28.67 -31.62
CA ASP A 525 29.58 -29.76 -32.40
C ASP A 525 30.94 -30.11 -31.75
#